data_AF-A0A6F8PVZ8-F1
#
_entry.id   AF-A0A6F8PVZ8-F1
#
_cell.length_a   1.000
_cell.length_b   1.000
_cell.length_c   1.000
_cell.angle_alpha   90.00
_cell.angle_beta   90.00
_cell.angle_gamma   90.00
#
_symmetry.space_group_name_H-M   'P 1'
#
loop_
_entity.id
_entity.type
_entity.pdbx_description
1 polymer ?
#
loop_
_entity_poly.entity_id
_entity_poly.type
_entity_poly.pdbx_seq_one_letter_code
_entity_poly.pdbx_strand_id
1 'polypeptide(L)' 'MSFYRDLLTEQYGSEIGSIVGCGLDRLERKVSSIEIQEAVQFYEANKITINHEAINHRREAVANFVREQFY' A
#
# COMPACT_ATOMS: atom_id res chain seq x y z
N MET A 1 11.03 6.04 9.42
CA MET A 1 11.45 6.64 8.14
C MET A 1 10.64 5.95 7.07
N SER A 2 9.73 6.66 6.40
CA SER A 2 8.74 6.06 5.50
C SER A 2 9.35 5.78 4.12
N PHE A 3 10.25 4.81 4.05
CA PHE A 3 11.05 4.53 2.86
C PHE A 3 10.16 4.17 1.65
N TYR A 4 9.13 3.36 1.89
CA TYR A 4 8.19 2.96 0.84
C TYR A 4 7.22 4.08 0.48
N ARG A 5 6.83 4.94 1.43
CA ARG A 5 5.95 6.09 1.17
C ARG A 5 6.60 7.07 0.20
N ASP A 6 7.84 7.47 0.45
CA ASP A 6 8.53 8.44 -0.39
C ASP A 6 8.81 7.84 -1.78
N LEU A 7 9.26 6.59 -1.85
CA LEU A 7 9.50 5.87 -3.12
C LEU A 7 8.23 5.71 -3.97
N LEU A 8 7.10 5.35 -3.35
CA LEU A 8 5.81 5.22 -4.04
C LEU A 8 5.19 6.57 -4.37
N THR A 9 5.44 7.61 -3.58
CA THR A 9 5.00 8.97 -3.87
C THR A 9 5.64 9.49 -5.15
N GLU A 10 6.94 9.24 -5.34
CA GLU A 10 7.66 9.65 -6.55
C GLU A 10 7.24 8.85 -7.79
N GLN A 11 6.99 7.54 -7.65
CA GLN A 11 6.63 6.70 -8.81
C GLN A 11 5.16 6.76 -9.20
N TYR A 12 4.24 6.74 -8.22
CA TYR A 12 2.81 6.56 -8.46
C TYR A 12 1.96 7.74 -7.97
N GLY A 13 2.57 8.70 -7.27
CA GLY A 13 1.91 9.88 -6.72
C GLY A 13 1.59 9.79 -5.23
N SER A 14 1.33 10.95 -4.62
CA SER A 14 1.21 11.11 -3.16
C SER A 14 0.08 10.29 -2.52
N GLU A 15 -0.97 9.95 -3.27
CA GLU A 15 -2.07 9.11 -2.79
C GLU A 15 -1.61 7.67 -2.54
N ILE A 16 -0.98 7.06 -3.54
CA ILE A 16 -0.45 5.69 -3.45
C ILE A 16 0.67 5.63 -2.41
N GLY A 17 1.59 6.59 -2.38
CA GLY A 17 2.59 6.66 -1.33
C GLY A 17 1.99 6.71 0.08
N SER A 18 0.95 7.54 0.29
CA SER A 18 0.31 7.71 1.61
C SER A 18 -0.54 6.53 2.08
N ILE A 19 -1.06 5.73 1.15
CA ILE A 19 -1.91 4.56 1.45
C ILE A 19 -1.09 3.28 1.35
N VAL A 20 -0.60 2.96 0.14
CA VAL A 20 0.18 1.77 -0.13
C VAL A 20 1.52 1.83 0.59
N GLY A 21 2.26 2.93 0.46
CA GLY A 21 3.56 3.05 1.12
C GLY A 21 3.49 3.02 2.65
N CYS A 22 2.50 3.67 3.26
CA CYS A 22 2.25 3.54 4.70
C CYS A 22 1.77 2.14 5.12
N GLY A 23 0.96 1.47 4.28
CA GLY A 23 0.52 0.10 4.53
C GLY A 23 1.68 -0.90 4.50
N LEU A 24 2.61 -0.71 3.56
CA LEU A 24 3.83 -1.52 3.45
C LEU A 24 4.81 -1.26 4.61
N ASP A 25 4.97 -0.01 5.03
CA ASP A 25 5.81 0.36 6.19
C ASP A 25 5.35 -0.35 7.48
N ARG A 26 4.04 -0.61 7.62
CA ARG A 26 3.45 -1.35 8.75
C ARG A 26 3.76 -2.85 8.78
N LEU A 27 4.24 -3.42 7.68
CA LEU A 27 4.59 -4.84 7.66
C LEU A 27 5.89 -5.12 8.42
N GLU A 28 6.64 -4.07 8.79
CA GLU A 28 7.92 -4.13 9.53
C GLU A 28 8.92 -5.14 8.93
N ARG A 29 8.77 -5.43 7.63
CA ARG A 29 9.60 -6.37 6.86
C ARG A 29 10.01 -5.74 5.53
N LYS A 30 11.05 -6.29 4.92
CA LYS A 30 11.38 -5.95 3.53
C LYS A 30 10.32 -6.52 2.61
N VAL A 31 9.56 -5.65 1.98
CA VAL A 31 8.70 -6.01 0.84
C VAL A 31 9.48 -5.88 -0.46
N SER A 32 9.31 -6.89 -1.30
CA SER A 32 9.91 -7.01 -2.63
C SER A 32 9.15 -6.18 -3.65
N SER A 33 9.78 -5.86 -4.78
CA SER A 33 9.14 -5.10 -5.86
C SER A 33 7.83 -5.73 -6.36
N ILE A 34 7.73 -7.06 -6.33
CA ILE A 34 6.51 -7.81 -6.68
C ILE A 34 5.39 -7.50 -5.69
N GLU A 35 5.66 -7.55 -4.39
CA GLU A 35 4.70 -7.22 -3.33
C GLU A 35 4.22 -5.78 -3.44
N ILE A 36 5.12 -4.86 -3.78
CA ILE A 36 4.80 -3.45 -4.01
C ILE A 36 3.86 -3.32 -5.21
N GLN A 37 4.17 -3.95 -6.35
CA GLN A 37 3.30 -3.92 -7.53
C GLN A 37 1.93 -4.51 -7.26
N GLU A 38 1.86 -5.67 -6.60
CA GLU A 38 0.59 -6.32 -6.22
C GLU A 38 -0.23 -5.43 -5.29
N ALA A 39 0.40 -4.78 -4.30
CA ALA A 39 -0.26 -3.83 -3.40
C ALA A 39 -0.82 -2.61 -4.14
N VAL A 40 -0.06 -2.08 -5.10
CA VAL A 40 -0.51 -0.97 -5.96
C VAL A 40 -1.67 -1.41 -6.85
N GLN A 41 -1.58 -2.57 -7.50
CA GLN A 41 -2.65 -3.11 -8.34
C GLN A 41 -3.91 -3.39 -7.53
N PHE A 42 -3.79 -3.96 -6.34
CA PHE A 42 -4.91 -4.17 -5.43
C PHE A 42 -5.57 -2.84 -5.06
N TYR A 43 -4.77 -1.83 -4.70
CA TYR A 43 -5.28 -0.50 -4.39
C TYR A 43 -5.96 0.15 -5.60
N GLU A 44 -5.40 0.07 -6.81
CA GLU A 44 -6.02 0.62 -8.01
C GLU A 44 -7.30 -0.11 -8.41
N ALA A 45 -7.30 -1.45 -8.38
CA ALA A 45 -8.46 -2.28 -8.70
C ALA A 45 -9.62 -2.03 -7.72
N ASN A 46 -9.30 -1.79 -6.44
CA ASN A 46 -10.29 -1.52 -5.40
C ASN A 46 -10.39 -0.03 -5.06
N LYS A 47 -9.78 0.86 -5.85
CA LYS A 47 -9.64 2.29 -5.52
C LYS A 47 -10.99 2.92 -5.27
N ILE A 48 -11.99 2.61 -6.08
CA ILE A 48 -13.33 3.18 -5.99
C ILE A 48 -13.96 2.83 -4.63
N THR A 49 -13.83 1.57 -4.19
CA THR A 49 -14.38 1.07 -2.93
C THR A 49 -13.56 1.54 -1.72
N ILE A 50 -12.24 1.42 -1.79
CA ILE A 50 -11.33 1.77 -0.70
C ILE A 50 -11.31 3.29 -0.47
N ASN A 51 -11.46 4.11 -1.52
CA ASN A 51 -11.50 5.57 -1.40
C ASN A 51 -12.81 6.09 -0.77
N HIS A 52 -13.82 5.23 -0.58
CA HIS A 52 -15.00 5.52 0.24
C HIS A 52 -14.77 5.26 1.74
N GLU A 53 -13.78 4.44 2.10
CA GLU A 53 -13.45 4.10 3.48
C GLU A 53 -12.55 5.16 4.13
N ALA A 54 -12.44 5.13 5.46
CA ALA A 54 -11.51 6.00 6.19
C ALA A 54 -10.04 5.66 5.85
N ILE A 55 -9.17 6.67 5.80
CA ILE A 55 -7.72 6.51 5.46
C ILE A 55 -7.04 5.37 6.24
N ASN A 56 -7.39 5.18 7.50
CA ASN A 56 -6.84 4.09 8.32
C ASN A 56 -7.23 2.70 7.78
N HIS A 57 -8.50 2.50 7.42
CA HIS A 57 -8.96 1.26 6.77
C HIS A 57 -8.27 1.03 5.43
N ARG A 58 -8.01 2.09 4.64
CA ARG A 58 -7.30 1.94 3.36
C ARG A 58 -5.90 1.38 3.52
N ARG A 59 -5.15 1.93 4.48
CA ARG A 59 -3.80 1.49 4.81
C ARG A 59 -3.79 0.07 5.36
N GLU A 60 -4.79 -0.26 6.18
CA GLU A 60 -4.94 -1.58 6.77
C GLU A 60 -5.32 -2.64 5.74
N ALA A 61 -6.20 -2.32 4.79
CA ALA A 61 -6.57 -3.20 3.69
C ALA A 61 -5.35 -3.57 2.84
N VAL A 62 -4.48 -2.60 2.51
CA VAL A 62 -3.25 -2.89 1.77
C VAL A 62 -2.28 -3.74 2.59
N ALA A 63 -2.08 -3.41 3.87
CA ALA A 63 -1.21 -4.19 4.74
C ALA A 63 -1.71 -5.64 4.92
N ASN A 64 -3.02 -5.83 5.09
CA ASN A 64 -3.63 -7.15 5.19
C ASN A 64 -3.52 -7.93 3.88
N PHE A 65 -3.84 -7.31 2.74
CA PHE A 65 -3.71 -7.97 1.44
C PHE A 65 -2.29 -8.49 1.21
N VAL A 66 -1.27 -7.67 1.45
CA VAL A 66 0.13 -8.07 1.28
C VAL A 66 0.56 -9.10 2.34
N ARG A 67 -0.01 -9.05 3.54
CA ARG A 67 0.22 -10.09 4.55
C ARG A 67 -0.43 -11.42 4.13
N GLU A 68 -1.66 -11.43 3.65
CA GLU A 68 -2.36 -12.65 3.24
C GLU A 68 -1.80 -13.27 1.95
N GLN A 69 -1.32 -12.47 1.00
CA GLN A 69 -0.73 -12.98 -0.24
C GLN A 69 0.69 -13.53 -0.09
N PHE A 70 1.45 -13.05 0.90
CA PHE A 70 2.89 -13.33 1.02
C PHE A 70 3.32 -13.88 2.38
N TYR A 71 2.39 -14.48 3.13
CA TYR A 71 2.62 -15.15 4.42
C TYR A 71 1.96 -16.52 4.42
#